data_AF-A0AAU2ASP5-F1
#
_entry.id   AF-A0AAU2ASP5-F1
#
_cell.length_a   1.000
_cell.length_b   1.000
_cell.length_c   1.000
_cell.angle_alpha   90.00
_cell.angle_beta   90.00
_cell.angle_gamma   90.00
#
_symmetry.space_group_name_H-M   'P 1'
#
loop_
_entity.id
_entity.type
_entity.pdbx_description
1 polymer ?
#
loop_
_entity_poly.entity_id
_entity_poly.type
_entity_poly.pdbx_seq_one_letter_code
_entity_poly.pdbx_strand_id
1 'polypeptide(L)'
;MQYSADGHSDGTVMAPQPGFLASVFRDLGVDGPGGPDGPDGPPGPPTQAGPPNGASAGPPDDASSASPSGAGGDEAVAAHARAAALTHHRTVTVQAEHKRLADLLRRAALPVSAMDFESQLRRYEPRPYPADGPAPAAAAAEPRWEDYAPAEPPAAAPDESRSRRLLDSGYQRELARARLTHQRALREWRTRQAEADSPAADESRRAHEQAEQARARAVREYNDSLEECRRAYRLAEPAAVESLLERALAAAETATQDLPAPCRAVFRPLTRTAVLDLDLPALDLVPSLTGYRLGTDGEIIPVPRPPADRATDYLRLVARLALRALQAADAVDTDEILAGVVLNGWLREPGGAEPLCLVSVDADRDALARTRLLPSAAPYEEHDGEGVYADAEQDEALVRLRQLGAAVTPGPYARAGVEPAAVAGPAVPSASDLSANEFAQLVRELLTRGGLARWSVRLRGPAGLVATGEGPAGSALPGRWVVWASRGAQPVGEEEIRTLAEAVREESAERGLRLTSGRFTDEALDLTAEDGHQHIHLVDGDGVRELTRTHLGLPLAAGH
;
A
#
# COMPACT_ATOMS: atom_id res chain seq x y z
N MET A 1 7.95 -77.79 -1.93
CA MET A 1 8.81 -77.67 -3.12
C MET A 1 9.83 -76.59 -2.78
N GLN A 2 11.02 -76.90 -2.29
CA GLN A 2 12.22 -77.37 -3.00
C GLN A 2 12.74 -76.38 -4.06
N TYR A 3 14.00 -75.97 -3.81
CA TYR A 3 15.05 -75.41 -4.67
C TYR A 3 15.40 -73.91 -4.66
N SER A 4 16.71 -73.74 -4.39
CA SER A 4 17.60 -72.60 -4.25
C SER A 4 17.93 -71.87 -5.56
N ALA A 5 18.48 -70.64 -5.48
CA ALA A 5 19.89 -70.35 -5.79
C ALA A 5 20.25 -68.85 -5.72
N ASP A 6 21.36 -68.59 -5.05
CA ASP A 6 22.30 -67.47 -4.92
C ASP A 6 22.22 -66.19 -5.80
N GLY A 7 22.54 -65.07 -5.14
CA GLY A 7 23.11 -63.85 -5.73
C GLY A 7 23.50 -62.83 -4.65
N HIS A 8 24.79 -62.77 -4.28
CA HIS A 8 25.36 -61.70 -3.42
C HIS A 8 25.68 -60.45 -4.26
N SER A 9 25.35 -59.27 -3.74
CA SER A 9 26.18 -58.06 -3.92
C SER A 9 25.90 -57.07 -2.78
N ASP A 10 26.98 -56.65 -2.12
CA ASP A 10 27.03 -55.57 -1.12
C ASP A 10 26.31 -54.30 -1.57
N GLY A 11 25.66 -53.62 -0.62
CA GLY A 11 25.00 -52.34 -0.84
C GLY A 11 24.26 -51.88 0.40
N THR A 12 25.03 -51.49 1.43
CA THR A 12 24.59 -50.94 2.71
C THR A 12 23.46 -49.91 2.56
N VAL A 13 22.28 -50.25 3.08
CA VAL A 13 21.15 -49.34 3.24
C VAL A 13 21.46 -48.41 4.42
N MET A 14 21.90 -47.17 4.11
CA MET A 14 22.09 -46.12 5.12
C MET A 14 20.74 -45.54 5.53
N ALA A 15 20.38 -45.79 6.79
CA ALA A 15 19.31 -45.09 7.50
C ALA A 15 19.62 -43.58 7.62
N PRO A 16 18.61 -42.69 7.62
CA PRO A 16 18.82 -41.24 7.68
C PRO A 16 19.46 -40.84 9.02
N GLN A 17 20.63 -40.21 8.95
CA GLN A 17 21.35 -39.74 10.12
C GLN A 17 20.80 -38.39 10.63
N PRO A 18 20.72 -38.18 11.96
CA PRO A 18 20.23 -36.95 12.57
C PRO A 18 21.26 -35.80 12.48
N GLY A 19 20.74 -34.60 12.23
CA GLY A 19 21.48 -33.39 11.88
C GLY A 19 22.19 -32.68 13.04
N PHE A 20 23.36 -32.17 12.70
CA PHE A 20 24.00 -30.89 13.06
C PHE A 20 24.21 -30.52 14.55
N LEU A 21 23.29 -30.77 15.48
CA LEU A 21 23.52 -30.46 16.90
C LEU A 21 24.55 -31.38 17.59
N ALA A 22 25.04 -32.40 16.87
CA ALA A 22 26.13 -33.26 17.32
C ALA A 22 27.54 -32.73 16.98
N SER A 23 27.69 -31.69 16.15
CA SER A 23 29.02 -31.18 15.73
C SER A 23 29.65 -30.20 16.71
N VAL A 24 28.90 -29.69 17.69
CA VAL A 24 29.44 -28.84 18.77
C VAL A 24 30.20 -29.68 19.83
N PHE A 25 30.17 -31.01 19.75
CA PHE A 25 30.67 -31.92 20.81
C PHE A 25 31.70 -32.97 20.35
N ARG A 26 32.59 -32.65 19.40
CA ARG A 26 33.66 -33.58 18.98
C ARG A 26 35.07 -32.98 18.95
N ASP A 27 35.43 -32.29 20.02
CA ASP A 27 36.79 -32.25 20.60
C ASP A 27 37.85 -33.15 19.90
N LEU A 28 39.06 -32.59 19.69
CA LEU A 28 40.35 -33.31 19.71
C LEU A 28 40.82 -34.10 18.45
N GLY A 29 41.69 -33.45 17.62
CA GLY A 29 42.98 -34.01 17.17
C GLY A 29 43.12 -34.84 15.86
N VAL A 30 44.08 -34.39 15.03
CA VAL A 30 44.99 -35.11 14.08
C VAL A 30 44.72 -35.06 12.56
N ASP A 31 45.44 -34.14 11.90
CA ASP A 31 46.28 -34.10 10.67
C ASP A 31 46.02 -34.90 9.35
N GLY A 32 45.82 -34.12 8.26
CA GLY A 32 46.58 -34.05 6.97
C GLY A 32 46.39 -35.11 5.86
N PRO A 33 46.92 -34.94 4.62
CA PRO A 33 47.46 -33.73 3.92
C PRO A 33 47.15 -33.60 2.37
N GLY A 34 47.51 -32.46 1.75
CA GLY A 34 48.21 -32.37 0.43
C GLY A 34 47.48 -31.92 -0.86
N GLY A 35 47.92 -30.79 -1.48
CA GLY A 35 47.54 -30.23 -2.82
C GLY A 35 48.23 -30.91 -4.04
N PRO A 36 48.63 -30.22 -5.16
CA PRO A 36 48.44 -28.82 -5.62
C PRO A 36 48.24 -28.60 -7.17
N ASP A 37 48.28 -27.31 -7.59
CA ASP A 37 48.79 -26.67 -8.85
C ASP A 37 48.14 -26.76 -10.26
N GLY A 38 47.95 -25.57 -10.89
CA GLY A 38 48.57 -25.22 -12.19
C GLY A 38 47.71 -24.80 -13.42
N PRO A 39 48.24 -24.00 -14.39
CA PRO A 39 47.52 -22.90 -15.09
C PRO A 39 47.54 -22.87 -16.66
N ASP A 40 47.15 -21.71 -17.24
CA ASP A 40 47.50 -21.08 -18.55
C ASP A 40 46.60 -21.18 -19.83
N GLY A 41 46.25 -20.00 -20.39
CA GLY A 41 46.71 -19.55 -21.74
C GLY A 41 45.81 -19.67 -23.01
N PRO A 42 45.54 -18.56 -23.78
CA PRO A 42 44.73 -18.49 -25.03
C PRO A 42 45.65 -18.35 -26.30
N PRO A 43 45.34 -17.66 -27.46
CA PRO A 43 44.13 -17.36 -28.27
C PRO A 43 44.32 -17.65 -29.82
N GLY A 44 43.38 -17.26 -30.71
CA GLY A 44 43.65 -17.09 -32.16
C GLY A 44 42.44 -16.76 -33.11
N PRO A 45 42.58 -15.91 -34.17
CA PRO A 45 41.52 -15.39 -35.08
C PRO A 45 41.76 -15.80 -36.59
N PRO A 46 41.51 -15.03 -37.70
CA PRO A 46 40.47 -14.08 -38.20
C PRO A 46 39.98 -14.37 -39.68
N THR A 47 39.48 -13.34 -40.40
CA THR A 47 39.33 -13.08 -41.89
C THR A 47 37.94 -13.25 -42.53
N GLN A 48 37.46 -12.51 -43.56
CA GLN A 48 38.04 -11.61 -44.58
C GLN A 48 36.97 -10.75 -45.34
N ALA A 49 37.46 -9.70 -46.05
CA ALA A 49 37.00 -8.86 -47.21
C ALA A 49 35.68 -9.19 -47.98
N GLY A 50 34.98 -8.29 -48.72
CA GLY A 50 35.29 -7.04 -49.43
C GLY A 50 34.16 -6.69 -50.47
N PRO A 51 34.26 -5.62 -51.29
CA PRO A 51 33.15 -4.74 -51.79
C PRO A 51 32.95 -4.81 -53.35
N PRO A 52 32.62 -3.76 -54.18
CA PRO A 52 31.96 -2.42 -54.06
C PRO A 52 30.97 -2.02 -55.24
N ASN A 53 30.48 -0.75 -55.24
CA ASN A 53 30.49 0.29 -56.35
C ASN A 53 29.20 0.97 -56.92
N GLY A 54 29.29 2.30 -57.15
CA GLY A 54 28.58 3.16 -58.17
C GLY A 54 27.86 4.43 -57.62
N ALA A 55 28.36 5.68 -57.65
CA ALA A 55 28.61 6.71 -58.72
C ALA A 55 27.40 7.65 -59.09
N SER A 56 27.41 8.93 -58.66
CA SER A 56 27.50 10.25 -59.39
C SER A 56 26.26 10.75 -60.19
N ALA A 57 25.57 11.87 -59.92
CA ALA A 57 25.84 13.34 -60.02
C ALA A 57 25.61 14.00 -61.43
N GLY A 58 24.73 15.04 -61.52
CA GLY A 58 24.66 16.03 -62.63
C GLY A 58 23.30 16.76 -62.89
N PRO A 59 23.22 18.12 -63.08
CA PRO A 59 21.99 19.00 -63.08
C PRO A 59 21.78 19.77 -64.43
N PRO A 60 21.26 21.04 -64.56
CA PRO A 60 20.13 21.85 -64.01
C PRO A 60 19.18 22.45 -65.12
N ASP A 61 18.16 23.28 -64.79
CA ASP A 61 17.87 24.60 -65.42
C ASP A 61 16.51 25.28 -65.02
N ASP A 62 16.50 26.61 -65.21
CA ASP A 62 15.64 27.73 -64.74
C ASP A 62 14.14 27.76 -65.09
N ALA A 63 13.35 28.45 -64.24
CA ALA A 63 12.34 29.44 -64.68
C ALA A 63 11.83 30.33 -63.52
N SER A 64 11.70 31.61 -63.83
CA SER A 64 11.42 32.76 -62.96
C SER A 64 9.92 33.11 -62.90
N SER A 65 9.44 33.63 -61.75
CA SER A 65 8.24 34.51 -61.74
C SER A 65 8.17 35.43 -60.49
N ALA A 66 8.40 36.71 -60.77
CA ALA A 66 7.63 37.90 -60.37
C ALA A 66 6.82 37.91 -59.04
N SER A 67 7.27 38.73 -58.08
CA SER A 67 6.52 39.18 -56.91
C SER A 67 5.49 40.29 -57.25
N PRO A 68 4.30 40.31 -56.64
CA PRO A 68 3.48 41.51 -56.49
C PRO A 68 3.73 42.15 -55.11
N SER A 69 4.44 43.27 -55.09
CA SER A 69 4.65 44.11 -53.91
C SER A 69 3.36 44.84 -53.54
N GLY A 70 2.61 44.30 -52.58
CA GLY A 70 1.45 44.97 -51.98
C GLY A 70 0.48 44.01 -51.27
N ALA A 71 0.22 42.83 -51.86
CA ALA A 71 -0.65 41.81 -51.26
C ALA A 71 0.10 40.83 -50.33
N GLY A 72 1.41 40.62 -50.59
CA GLY A 72 2.23 39.71 -49.77
C GLY A 72 2.50 40.21 -48.34
N GLY A 73 2.37 41.52 -48.09
CA GLY A 73 2.51 42.10 -46.74
C GLY A 73 1.31 41.76 -45.85
N ASP A 74 0.09 41.95 -46.35
CA ASP A 74 -1.13 41.58 -45.63
C ASP A 74 -1.26 40.07 -45.46
N GLU A 75 -0.85 39.28 -46.46
CA GLU A 75 -0.81 37.82 -46.36
C GLU A 75 0.24 37.33 -45.36
N ALA A 76 1.43 37.94 -45.32
CA ALA A 76 2.46 37.64 -44.32
C ALA A 76 2.04 38.05 -42.90
N VAL A 77 1.39 39.20 -42.73
CA VAL A 77 0.83 39.64 -41.44
C VAL A 77 -0.30 38.70 -40.99
N ALA A 78 -1.18 38.29 -41.89
CA ALA A 78 -2.23 37.31 -41.59
C ALA A 78 -1.66 35.93 -41.27
N ALA A 79 -0.60 35.49 -41.96
CA ALA A 79 0.11 34.25 -41.66
C ALA A 79 0.78 34.30 -40.28
N HIS A 80 1.44 35.42 -39.96
CA HIS A 80 2.04 35.65 -38.65
C HIS A 80 0.98 35.67 -37.53
N ALA A 81 -0.17 36.31 -37.76
CA ALA A 81 -1.30 36.31 -36.81
C ALA A 81 -1.87 34.89 -36.58
N ARG A 82 -1.98 34.07 -37.63
CA ARG A 82 -2.37 32.66 -37.51
C ARG A 82 -1.33 31.85 -36.73
N ALA A 83 -0.05 32.06 -37.00
CA ALA A 83 1.04 31.40 -36.28
C ALA A 83 1.07 31.81 -34.79
N ALA A 84 0.82 33.08 -34.48
CA ALA A 84 0.69 33.58 -33.12
C ALA A 84 -0.52 32.96 -32.38
N ALA A 85 -1.68 32.88 -33.04
CA ALA A 85 -2.86 32.22 -32.49
C ALA A 85 -2.63 30.72 -32.22
N LEU A 86 -1.98 30.02 -33.14
CA LEU A 86 -1.62 28.61 -32.97
C LEU A 86 -0.59 28.40 -31.85
N THR A 87 0.41 29.28 -31.74
CA THR A 87 1.40 29.28 -30.66
C THR A 87 0.74 29.48 -29.31
N HIS A 88 -0.19 30.44 -29.22
CA HIS A 88 -0.96 30.69 -28.01
C HIS A 88 -1.81 29.46 -27.64
N HIS A 89 -2.54 28.89 -28.60
CA HIS A 89 -3.36 27.70 -28.35
C HIS A 89 -2.52 26.51 -27.85
N ARG A 90 -1.38 26.21 -28.50
CA ARG A 90 -0.46 25.15 -28.05
C ARG A 90 0.10 25.41 -26.64
N THR A 91 0.42 26.67 -26.34
CA THR A 91 0.90 27.06 -25.01
C THR A 91 -0.20 26.89 -23.95
N VAL A 92 -1.45 27.22 -24.27
CA VAL A 92 -2.59 27.01 -23.38
C VAL A 92 -2.80 25.51 -23.08
N THR A 93 -2.63 24.64 -24.07
CA THR A 93 -2.70 23.18 -23.86
C THR A 93 -1.62 22.71 -22.88
N VAL A 94 -0.36 23.12 -23.10
CA VAL A 94 0.74 22.78 -22.18
C VAL A 94 0.46 23.30 -20.77
N GLN A 95 -0.04 24.53 -20.63
CA GLN A 95 -0.42 25.09 -19.32
C GLN A 95 -1.57 24.30 -18.65
N ALA A 96 -2.51 23.76 -19.41
CA ALA A 96 -3.56 22.91 -18.86
C ALA A 96 -2.99 21.59 -18.31
N GLU A 97 -2.00 21.00 -18.97
CA GLU A 97 -1.29 19.81 -18.46
C GLU A 97 -0.54 20.10 -17.16
N HIS A 98 0.13 21.26 -17.04
CA HIS A 98 0.77 21.66 -15.78
C HIS A 98 -0.24 21.81 -14.64
N LYS A 99 -1.40 22.43 -14.92
CA LYS A 99 -2.49 22.56 -13.93
C LYS A 99 -3.01 21.19 -13.50
N ARG A 100 -3.13 20.24 -14.43
CA ARG A 100 -3.53 18.85 -14.13
C ARG A 100 -2.49 18.17 -13.25
N LEU A 101 -1.20 18.28 -13.55
CA LEU A 101 -0.13 17.74 -12.71
C LEU A 101 -0.16 18.35 -11.29
N ALA A 102 -0.32 19.67 -11.19
CA ALA A 102 -0.40 20.35 -9.89
C ALA A 102 -1.61 19.90 -9.06
N ASP A 103 -2.77 19.68 -9.70
CA ASP A 103 -3.95 19.12 -9.05
C ASP A 103 -3.72 17.67 -8.58
N LEU A 104 -3.10 16.83 -9.43
CA LEU A 104 -2.75 15.45 -9.06
C LEU A 104 -1.81 15.42 -7.86
N LEU A 105 -0.75 16.23 -7.86
CA LEU A 105 0.15 16.36 -6.74
C LEU A 105 -0.61 16.76 -5.47
N ARG A 106 -1.51 17.74 -5.55
CA ARG A 106 -2.34 18.17 -4.41
C ARG A 106 -3.23 17.05 -3.89
N ARG A 107 -3.92 16.32 -4.77
CA ARG A 107 -4.79 15.18 -4.38
C ARG A 107 -3.99 14.04 -3.78
N ALA A 108 -2.80 13.74 -4.31
CA ALA A 108 -1.90 12.72 -3.77
C ALA A 108 -1.40 13.07 -2.35
N ALA A 109 -1.32 14.35 -2.00
CA ALA A 109 -0.92 14.80 -0.66
C ALA A 109 -2.05 14.74 0.39
N LEU A 110 -3.31 14.46 0.00
CA LEU A 110 -4.41 14.35 0.95
C LEU A 110 -4.23 13.12 1.86
N PRO A 111 -4.62 13.18 3.14
CA PRO A 111 -4.53 12.02 4.02
C PRO A 111 -5.36 10.85 3.49
N VAL A 112 -4.88 9.63 3.71
CA VAL A 112 -5.63 8.40 3.44
C VAL A 112 -6.70 8.22 4.52
N SER A 113 -7.91 7.79 4.11
CA SER A 113 -8.94 7.41 5.08
C SER A 113 -8.52 6.11 5.76
N ALA A 114 -8.45 6.11 7.09
CA ALA A 114 -8.25 4.88 7.86
C ALA A 114 -9.39 3.90 7.52
N MET A 115 -9.03 2.71 7.03
CA MET A 115 -9.95 1.61 6.69
C MET A 115 -9.76 0.44 7.64
N ASP A 116 -9.84 0.70 8.94
CA ASP A 116 -9.75 -0.34 9.96
C ASP A 116 -11.02 -1.22 10.02
N PHE A 117 -10.98 -2.29 10.84
CA PHE A 117 -12.15 -3.16 11.02
C PHE A 117 -13.34 -2.42 11.65
N GLU A 118 -13.10 -1.45 12.54
CA GLU A 118 -14.16 -0.72 13.23
C GLU A 118 -14.93 0.22 12.29
N SER A 119 -14.24 0.91 11.39
CA SER A 119 -14.84 1.78 10.37
C SER A 119 -15.66 1.01 9.33
N GLN A 120 -15.41 -0.29 9.16
CA GLN A 120 -16.15 -1.14 8.24
C GLN A 120 -17.46 -1.69 8.85
N LEU A 121 -17.67 -1.62 10.17
CA LEU A 121 -18.88 -2.13 10.81
C LEU A 121 -20.15 -1.41 10.31
N ARG A 122 -21.12 -2.19 9.84
CA ARG A 122 -22.41 -1.66 9.37
C ARG A 122 -23.41 -1.60 10.52
N ARG A 123 -24.07 -0.44 10.66
CA ARG A 123 -25.21 -0.24 11.57
C ARG A 123 -26.51 -0.31 10.79
N TYR A 124 -27.50 -0.99 11.37
CA TYR A 124 -28.84 -1.08 10.81
C TYR A 124 -29.84 -0.37 11.72
N GLU A 125 -30.55 0.60 11.17
CA GLU A 125 -31.69 1.25 11.81
C GLU A 125 -32.94 0.96 10.96
N PRO A 126 -34.00 0.36 11.56
CA PRO A 126 -35.22 0.05 10.82
C PRO A 126 -35.90 1.31 10.28
N ARG A 127 -36.33 1.28 9.02
CA ARG A 127 -37.12 2.38 8.46
C ARG A 127 -38.59 2.24 8.87
N PRO A 128 -39.24 3.30 9.39
CA PRO A 128 -40.66 3.25 9.70
C PRO A 128 -41.48 3.03 8.42
N TYR A 129 -42.60 2.30 8.54
CA TYR A 129 -43.52 2.11 7.43
C TYR A 129 -44.16 3.47 7.06
N PRO A 130 -44.20 3.87 5.78
CA PRO A 130 -44.66 5.21 5.39
C PRO A 130 -46.07 5.59 5.85
N ALA A 131 -46.98 4.61 6.03
CA ALA A 131 -48.34 4.86 6.52
C ALA A 131 -48.41 5.07 8.04
N ASP A 132 -47.35 4.73 8.78
CA ASP A 132 -47.23 4.90 10.22
C ASP A 132 -46.47 6.20 10.59
N GLY A 133 -46.23 7.09 9.61
CA GLY A 133 -45.73 8.46 9.86
C GLY A 133 -46.64 9.24 10.81
N PRO A 134 -46.23 10.42 11.34
CA PRO A 134 -46.97 11.12 12.38
C PRO A 134 -48.38 11.49 11.90
N ALA A 135 -49.34 10.60 12.14
CA ALA A 135 -50.73 10.85 11.90
C ALA A 135 -51.17 11.92 12.91
N PRO A 136 -51.81 13.02 12.49
CA PRO A 136 -52.42 13.93 13.44
C PRO A 136 -53.39 13.11 14.29
N ALA A 137 -53.26 13.20 15.63
CA ALA A 137 -54.01 12.39 16.60
C ALA A 137 -55.54 12.40 16.42
N ALA A 138 -56.08 13.31 15.61
CA ALA A 138 -57.48 13.37 15.19
C ALA A 138 -57.89 12.29 14.16
N ALA A 139 -56.96 11.55 13.55
CA ALA A 139 -57.26 10.62 12.46
C ALA A 139 -57.84 9.26 12.92
N ALA A 140 -57.75 8.92 14.20
CA ALA A 140 -58.13 7.60 14.72
C ALA A 140 -59.57 7.52 15.27
N ALA A 141 -60.21 8.64 15.62
CA ALA A 141 -61.54 8.63 16.22
C ALA A 141 -62.66 8.65 15.16
N GLU A 142 -63.69 7.81 15.34
CA GLU A 142 -64.91 7.86 14.53
C GLU A 142 -65.57 9.25 14.66
N PRO A 143 -65.95 9.92 13.55
CA PRO A 143 -66.60 11.23 13.60
C PRO A 143 -67.93 11.17 14.38
N ARG A 144 -67.97 11.79 15.56
CA ARG A 144 -69.18 11.83 16.38
C ARG A 144 -70.09 12.96 15.93
N TRP A 145 -71.40 12.74 15.91
CA TRP A 145 -72.38 13.77 15.52
C TRP A 145 -72.29 15.03 16.40
N GLU A 146 -71.93 14.86 17.67
CA GLU A 146 -71.79 15.94 18.66
C GLU A 146 -70.82 17.04 18.21
N ASP A 147 -69.75 16.68 17.47
CA ASP A 147 -68.74 17.62 16.98
C ASP A 147 -69.21 18.46 15.77
N TYR A 148 -70.31 18.06 15.14
CA TYR A 148 -70.87 18.69 13.94
C TYR A 148 -72.25 19.33 14.19
N ALA A 149 -72.88 19.06 15.33
CA ALA A 149 -74.21 19.56 15.65
C ALA A 149 -74.20 21.10 15.77
N PRO A 150 -75.06 21.82 15.02
CA PRO A 150 -75.14 23.27 15.14
C PRO A 150 -75.67 23.66 16.52
N ALA A 151 -75.13 24.73 17.09
CA ALA A 151 -75.61 25.28 18.36
C ALA A 151 -77.11 25.59 18.28
N GLU A 152 -77.88 25.25 19.32
CA GLU A 152 -79.30 25.58 19.34
C GLU A 152 -79.49 27.10 19.28
N PRO A 153 -80.40 27.60 18.44
CA PRO A 153 -80.63 29.02 18.31
C PRO A 153 -81.15 29.58 19.64
N PRO A 154 -80.59 30.70 20.13
CA PRO A 154 -80.99 31.29 21.40
C PRO A 154 -82.46 31.70 21.37
N ALA A 155 -83.12 31.65 22.54
CA ALA A 155 -84.50 32.09 22.66
C ALA A 155 -84.60 33.61 22.42
N ALA A 156 -85.32 34.03 21.39
CA ALA A 156 -85.54 35.45 21.12
C ALA A 156 -86.60 36.05 22.07
N ALA A 157 -87.47 35.22 22.65
CA ALA A 157 -88.46 35.58 23.65
C ALA A 157 -88.61 34.50 24.74
N PRO A 158 -88.95 34.86 25.99
CA PRO A 158 -88.97 33.93 27.14
C PRO A 158 -90.03 32.82 27.04
N ASP A 159 -91.04 32.97 26.18
CA ASP A 159 -92.15 32.00 26.02
C ASP A 159 -92.17 31.32 24.64
N GLU A 160 -91.08 31.45 23.88
CA GLU A 160 -90.97 30.84 22.56
C GLU A 160 -90.74 29.33 22.67
N SER A 161 -91.59 28.53 22.02
CA SER A 161 -91.48 27.07 22.09
C SER A 161 -90.21 26.59 21.39
N ARG A 162 -89.44 25.71 22.07
CA ARG A 162 -88.20 25.11 21.52
C ARG A 162 -88.45 24.47 20.15
N SER A 163 -89.61 23.83 19.97
CA SER A 163 -90.01 23.23 18.70
C SER A 163 -90.09 24.25 17.56
N ARG A 164 -90.51 25.49 17.82
CA ARG A 164 -90.58 26.56 16.80
C ARG A 164 -89.20 27.08 16.41
N ARG A 165 -88.29 27.23 17.39
CA ARG A 165 -86.89 27.62 17.15
C ARG A 165 -86.13 26.60 16.31
N LEU A 166 -86.36 25.32 16.60
CA LEU A 166 -85.77 24.23 15.83
C LEU A 166 -86.39 24.11 14.43
N LEU A 167 -87.56 24.68 14.17
CA LEU A 167 -88.20 24.69 12.84
C LEU A 167 -87.86 25.93 12.00
N ASP A 168 -87.02 26.84 12.50
CA ASP A 168 -86.57 28.00 11.73
C ASP A 168 -85.78 27.58 10.48
N SER A 169 -86.02 28.27 9.36
CA SER A 169 -85.41 27.99 8.07
C SER A 169 -83.89 28.16 8.06
N GLY A 170 -83.35 29.06 8.90
CA GLY A 170 -81.92 29.28 9.06
C GLY A 170 -81.25 28.11 9.79
N TYR A 171 -81.78 27.76 10.96
CA TYR A 171 -81.30 26.60 11.73
C TYR A 171 -81.45 25.28 10.97
N GLN A 172 -82.56 25.08 10.24
CA GLN A 172 -82.76 23.89 9.41
C GLN A 172 -81.73 23.79 8.26
N ARG A 173 -81.29 24.91 7.68
CA ARG A 173 -80.21 24.93 6.67
C ARG A 173 -78.86 24.60 7.27
N GLU A 174 -78.55 25.12 8.45
CA GLU A 174 -77.32 24.79 9.18
C GLU A 174 -77.29 23.33 9.63
N LEU A 175 -78.41 22.81 10.15
CA LEU A 175 -78.57 21.40 10.48
C LEU A 175 -78.40 20.49 9.27
N ALA A 176 -78.94 20.88 8.10
CA ALA A 176 -78.74 20.15 6.86
C ALA A 176 -77.27 20.17 6.40
N ARG A 177 -76.57 21.31 6.52
CA ARG A 177 -75.13 21.42 6.21
C ARG A 177 -74.28 20.58 7.16
N ALA A 178 -74.54 20.65 8.46
CA ALA A 178 -73.90 19.84 9.49
C ALA A 178 -74.06 18.34 9.25
N ARG A 179 -75.25 17.89 8.85
CA ARG A 179 -75.50 16.49 8.47
C ARG A 179 -74.68 16.08 7.25
N LEU A 180 -74.57 16.94 6.25
CA LEU A 180 -73.77 16.66 5.06
C LEU A 180 -72.26 16.60 5.37
N THR A 181 -71.76 17.50 6.22
CA THR A 181 -70.35 17.48 6.64
C THR A 181 -70.03 16.26 7.50
N HIS A 182 -70.88 15.91 8.46
CA HIS A 182 -70.75 14.68 9.26
C HIS A 182 -70.77 13.42 8.37
N GLN A 183 -71.72 13.33 7.42
CA GLN A 183 -71.79 12.19 6.50
C GLN A 183 -70.57 12.09 5.57
N ARG A 184 -70.01 13.22 5.12
CA ARG A 184 -68.76 13.22 4.33
C ARG A 184 -67.59 12.74 5.17
N ALA A 185 -67.41 13.29 6.36
CA ALA A 185 -66.36 12.89 7.30
C ALA A 185 -66.47 11.39 7.65
N LEU A 186 -67.68 10.88 7.88
CA LEU A 186 -67.92 9.47 8.19
C LEU A 186 -67.64 8.55 7.00
N ARG A 187 -67.98 8.96 5.77
CA ARG A 187 -67.63 8.22 4.55
C ARG A 187 -66.11 8.19 4.34
N GLU A 188 -65.46 9.34 4.46
CA GLU A 188 -64.00 9.46 4.35
C GLU A 188 -63.29 8.65 5.44
N TRP A 189 -63.84 8.59 6.66
CA TRP A 189 -63.32 7.72 7.72
C TRP A 189 -63.50 6.24 7.38
N ARG A 190 -64.69 5.81 6.92
CA ARG A 190 -64.94 4.41 6.52
C ARG A 190 -64.09 3.96 5.34
N THR A 191 -63.91 4.82 4.33
CA THR A 191 -63.05 4.53 3.18
C THR A 191 -61.60 4.35 3.61
N ARG A 192 -61.09 5.22 4.49
CA ARG A 192 -59.74 5.06 5.06
C ARG A 192 -59.58 3.80 5.91
N GLN A 193 -60.58 3.42 6.70
CA GLN A 193 -60.56 2.17 7.47
C GLN A 193 -60.56 0.95 6.52
N ALA A 194 -61.42 0.95 5.49
CA ALA A 194 -61.46 -0.13 4.51
C ALA A 194 -60.17 -0.24 3.66
N GLU A 195 -59.50 0.88 3.39
CA GLU A 195 -58.18 0.90 2.74
C GLU A 195 -57.06 0.42 3.67
N ALA A 196 -57.13 0.74 4.97
CA ALA A 196 -56.19 0.26 5.98
C ALA A 196 -56.33 -1.25 6.27
N ASP A 197 -57.57 -1.76 6.29
CA ASP A 197 -57.89 -3.19 6.46
C ASP A 197 -57.86 -3.98 5.14
N SER A 198 -57.45 -3.34 4.04
CA SER A 198 -57.37 -3.98 2.73
C SER A 198 -56.26 -5.03 2.72
N PRO A 199 -56.46 -6.20 2.08
CA PRO A 199 -55.39 -7.18 1.90
C PRO A 199 -54.15 -6.59 1.20
N ALA A 200 -54.34 -5.56 0.35
CA ALA A 200 -53.23 -4.86 -0.30
C ALA A 200 -52.37 -4.04 0.69
N ALA A 201 -52.99 -3.46 1.73
CA ALA A 201 -52.26 -2.75 2.78
C ALA A 201 -51.48 -3.73 3.68
N ASP A 202 -52.09 -4.87 4.03
CA ASP A 202 -51.42 -5.97 4.73
C ASP A 202 -50.23 -6.53 3.93
N GLU A 203 -50.41 -6.76 2.62
CA GLU A 203 -49.35 -7.20 1.71
C GLU A 203 -48.22 -6.18 1.63
N SER A 204 -48.55 -4.89 1.52
CA SER A 204 -47.57 -3.80 1.53
C SER A 204 -46.78 -3.74 2.85
N ARG A 205 -47.46 -3.88 3.99
CA ARG A 205 -46.83 -3.91 5.31
C ARG A 205 -45.91 -5.12 5.46
N ARG A 206 -46.37 -6.31 5.08
CA ARG A 206 -45.56 -7.55 5.08
C ARG A 206 -44.36 -7.45 4.16
N ALA A 207 -44.51 -6.87 2.96
CA ALA A 207 -43.41 -6.67 2.03
C ALA A 207 -42.35 -5.71 2.60
N HIS A 208 -42.78 -4.62 3.26
CA HIS A 208 -41.87 -3.72 3.99
C HIS A 208 -41.13 -4.43 5.12
N GLU A 209 -41.85 -5.15 5.98
CA GLU A 209 -41.25 -5.93 7.06
C GLU A 209 -40.25 -6.98 6.55
N GLN A 210 -40.58 -7.68 5.46
CA GLN A 210 -39.67 -8.65 4.83
C GLN A 210 -38.43 -7.96 4.26
N ALA A 211 -38.58 -6.80 3.63
CA ALA A 211 -37.45 -6.02 3.11
C ALA A 211 -36.56 -5.50 4.25
N GLU A 212 -37.14 -5.04 5.36
CA GLU A 212 -36.42 -4.61 6.54
C GLU A 212 -35.69 -5.79 7.22
N GLN A 213 -36.35 -6.94 7.37
CA GLN A 213 -35.70 -8.17 7.85
C GLN A 213 -34.56 -8.62 6.92
N ALA A 214 -34.73 -8.53 5.60
CA ALA A 214 -33.68 -8.88 4.64
C ALA A 214 -32.47 -7.93 4.77
N ARG A 215 -32.70 -6.63 4.94
CA ARG A 215 -31.62 -5.65 5.21
C ARG A 215 -30.93 -5.92 6.54
N ALA A 216 -31.69 -6.22 7.59
CA ALA A 216 -31.15 -6.55 8.91
C ALA A 216 -30.28 -7.81 8.85
N ARG A 217 -30.73 -8.86 8.14
CA ARG A 217 -29.95 -10.09 7.91
C ARG A 217 -28.67 -9.80 7.13
N ALA A 218 -28.75 -9.05 6.03
CA ALA A 218 -27.58 -8.71 5.23
C ALA A 218 -26.52 -7.92 6.02
N VAL A 219 -26.93 -7.02 6.92
CA VAL A 219 -26.00 -6.29 7.80
C VAL A 219 -25.36 -7.24 8.83
N ARG A 220 -26.12 -8.17 9.41
CA ARG A 220 -25.58 -9.17 10.36
C ARG A 220 -24.59 -10.10 9.68
N GLU A 221 -24.96 -10.71 8.55
CA GLU A 221 -24.09 -11.60 7.78
C GLU A 221 -22.79 -10.92 7.36
N TYR A 222 -22.86 -9.64 6.95
CA TYR A 222 -21.67 -8.84 6.65
C TYR A 222 -20.79 -8.64 7.89
N ASN A 223 -21.35 -8.24 9.03
CA ASN A 223 -20.58 -8.05 10.26
C ASN A 223 -19.97 -9.37 10.76
N ASP A 224 -20.70 -10.49 10.70
CA ASP A 224 -20.21 -11.82 11.07
C ASP A 224 -19.02 -12.24 10.18
N SER A 225 -19.11 -11.97 8.86
CA SER A 225 -18.01 -12.21 7.92
C SER A 225 -16.78 -11.33 8.22
N LEU A 226 -17.00 -10.09 8.65
CA LEU A 226 -15.93 -9.17 9.02
C LEU A 226 -15.20 -9.65 10.29
N GLU A 227 -15.94 -10.17 11.27
CA GLU A 227 -15.36 -10.79 12.48
C GLU A 227 -14.54 -12.02 12.14
N GLU A 228 -14.98 -12.85 11.19
CA GLU A 228 -14.21 -13.99 10.72
C GLU A 228 -12.90 -13.57 10.04
N CYS A 229 -12.95 -12.55 9.17
CA CYS A 229 -11.75 -11.94 8.60
C CYS A 229 -10.81 -11.40 9.69
N ARG A 230 -11.35 -10.74 10.73
CA ARG A 230 -10.55 -10.23 11.85
C ARG A 230 -9.89 -11.34 12.65
N ARG A 231 -10.58 -12.48 12.86
CA ARG A 231 -9.97 -13.67 13.50
C ARG A 231 -8.83 -14.22 12.66
N ALA A 232 -9.02 -14.42 11.36
CA ALA A 232 -7.97 -14.91 10.46
C ALA A 232 -6.77 -13.94 10.40
N TYR A 233 -7.04 -12.63 10.41
CA TYR A 233 -6.01 -11.59 10.48
C TYR A 233 -5.16 -11.70 11.75
N ARG A 234 -5.79 -11.89 12.92
CA ARG A 234 -5.09 -12.06 14.20
C ARG A 234 -4.25 -13.33 14.28
N LEU A 235 -4.62 -14.35 13.52
CA LEU A 235 -3.84 -15.57 13.35
C LEU A 235 -2.71 -15.42 12.31
N ALA A 236 -2.54 -14.21 11.74
CA ALA A 236 -1.58 -13.89 10.69
C ALA A 236 -1.71 -14.81 9.46
N GLU A 237 -2.95 -15.18 9.10
CA GLU A 237 -3.21 -15.95 7.89
C GLU A 237 -2.91 -15.11 6.64
N PRO A 238 -2.06 -15.57 5.70
CA PRO A 238 -1.62 -14.77 4.55
C PRO A 238 -2.76 -14.16 3.75
N ALA A 239 -3.75 -14.97 3.37
CA ALA A 239 -4.85 -14.52 2.54
C ALA A 239 -5.70 -13.43 3.22
N ALA A 240 -5.87 -13.50 4.55
CA ALA A 240 -6.62 -12.50 5.30
C ALA A 240 -5.87 -11.17 5.41
N VAL A 241 -4.55 -11.24 5.67
CA VAL A 241 -3.68 -10.06 5.76
C VAL A 241 -3.56 -9.37 4.40
N GLU A 242 -3.28 -10.14 3.34
CA GLU A 242 -3.18 -9.63 1.96
C GLU A 242 -4.50 -8.99 1.50
N SER A 243 -5.63 -9.67 1.68
CA SER A 243 -6.95 -9.14 1.29
C SER A 243 -7.31 -7.85 2.04
N LEU A 244 -6.91 -7.73 3.32
CA LEU A 244 -7.13 -6.51 4.08
C LEU A 244 -6.25 -5.37 3.59
N LEU A 245 -4.96 -5.63 3.35
CA LEU A 245 -4.02 -4.65 2.80
C LEU A 245 -4.44 -4.18 1.41
N GLU A 246 -4.80 -5.09 0.51
CA GLU A 246 -5.26 -4.76 -0.85
C GLU A 246 -6.51 -3.87 -0.83
N ARG A 247 -7.48 -4.14 0.08
CA ARG A 247 -8.64 -3.26 0.25
C ARG A 247 -8.24 -1.88 0.75
N ALA A 248 -7.34 -1.80 1.73
CA ALA A 248 -6.84 -0.52 2.26
C ALA A 248 -6.11 0.29 1.17
N LEU A 249 -5.26 -0.36 0.38
CA LEU A 249 -4.54 0.25 -0.74
C LEU A 249 -5.52 0.74 -1.82
N ALA A 250 -6.51 -0.07 -2.20
CA ALA A 250 -7.54 0.34 -3.17
C ALA A 250 -8.35 1.55 -2.69
N ALA A 251 -8.69 1.65 -1.39
CA ALA A 251 -9.33 2.86 -0.87
C ALA A 251 -8.40 4.06 -0.89
N ALA A 252 -7.11 3.88 -0.60
CA ALA A 252 -6.12 4.95 -0.69
C ALA A 252 -5.98 5.51 -2.11
N GLU A 253 -6.25 4.71 -3.14
CA GLU A 253 -6.24 5.13 -4.55
C GLU A 253 -7.46 5.98 -4.95
N THR A 254 -8.54 6.02 -4.14
CA THR A 254 -9.81 6.69 -4.52
C THR A 254 -9.63 8.19 -4.82
N ALA A 255 -8.74 8.88 -4.09
CA ALA A 255 -8.45 10.31 -4.34
C ALA A 255 -7.69 10.55 -5.66
N THR A 256 -7.03 9.52 -6.18
CA THR A 256 -6.17 9.54 -7.36
C THR A 256 -6.66 8.57 -8.44
N GLN A 257 -7.98 8.34 -8.53
CA GLN A 257 -8.58 7.38 -9.50
C GLN A 257 -8.19 7.62 -10.97
N ASP A 258 -7.81 8.85 -11.32
CA ASP A 258 -7.39 9.23 -12.68
C ASP A 258 -5.93 8.84 -12.98
N LEU A 259 -5.23 8.26 -12.00
CA LEU A 259 -3.83 7.88 -12.02
C LEU A 259 -3.72 6.39 -11.69
N PRO A 260 -3.53 5.50 -12.68
CA PRO A 260 -3.38 4.09 -12.42
C PRO A 260 -2.02 3.87 -11.74
N ALA A 261 -2.05 3.63 -10.42
CA ALA A 261 -0.89 3.29 -9.62
C ALA A 261 -1.23 2.10 -8.71
N PRO A 262 -1.58 0.93 -9.29
CA PRO A 262 -2.03 -0.22 -8.52
C PRO A 262 -0.91 -0.67 -7.58
N CYS A 263 -1.29 -0.99 -6.35
CA CYS A 263 -0.38 -1.53 -5.36
C CYS A 263 -0.76 -2.96 -4.97
N ARG A 264 0.15 -3.90 -5.19
CA ARG A 264 0.00 -5.31 -4.79
C ARG A 264 0.65 -5.54 -3.43
N ALA A 265 -0.01 -6.27 -2.54
CA ALA A 265 0.53 -6.67 -1.26
C ALA A 265 0.84 -8.18 -1.23
N VAL A 266 1.98 -8.55 -0.64
CA VAL A 266 2.32 -9.93 -0.29
C VAL A 266 2.69 -9.97 1.18
N PHE A 267 2.11 -10.90 1.94
CA PHE A 267 2.43 -11.06 3.35
C PHE A 267 3.38 -12.24 3.57
N ARG A 268 4.45 -12.00 4.34
CA ARG A 268 5.41 -13.03 4.74
C ARG A 268 5.18 -13.40 6.21
N PRO A 269 4.55 -14.55 6.51
CA PRO A 269 4.21 -14.93 7.90
C PRO A 269 5.42 -15.09 8.81
N LEU A 270 6.54 -15.53 8.25
CA LEU A 270 7.78 -15.80 8.98
C LEU A 270 8.32 -14.54 9.69
N THR A 271 8.33 -13.42 8.97
CA THR A 271 8.83 -12.12 9.46
C THR A 271 7.70 -11.18 9.89
N ARG A 272 6.44 -11.55 9.59
CA ARG A 272 5.25 -10.69 9.69
C ARG A 272 5.43 -9.38 8.92
N THR A 273 6.05 -9.45 7.76
CA THR A 273 6.32 -8.28 6.92
C THR A 273 5.39 -8.26 5.72
N ALA A 274 4.83 -7.09 5.40
CA ALA A 274 4.14 -6.85 4.15
C ALA A 274 5.13 -6.32 3.10
N VAL A 275 5.23 -6.97 1.96
CA VAL A 275 6.00 -6.50 0.80
C VAL A 275 5.00 -5.93 -0.22
N LEU A 276 5.11 -4.64 -0.47
CA LEU A 276 4.23 -3.87 -1.33
C LEU A 276 4.95 -3.53 -2.64
N ASP A 277 4.36 -3.93 -3.77
CA ASP A 277 4.81 -3.51 -5.09
C ASP A 277 3.83 -2.46 -5.61
N LEU A 278 4.28 -1.21 -5.64
CA LEU A 278 3.56 -0.07 -6.18
C LEU A 278 3.97 0.15 -7.64
N ASP A 279 3.03 0.02 -8.57
CA ASP A 279 3.28 0.38 -9.96
C ASP A 279 3.22 1.90 -10.12
N LEU A 280 4.33 2.48 -10.59
CA LEU A 280 4.47 3.91 -10.76
C LEU A 280 3.89 4.37 -12.11
N PRO A 281 3.28 5.56 -12.16
CA PRO A 281 2.81 6.16 -13.41
C PRO A 281 3.93 6.35 -14.43
N ALA A 282 3.59 6.45 -15.71
CA ALA A 282 4.56 6.70 -16.76
C ALA A 282 5.24 8.08 -16.64
N LEU A 283 6.49 8.17 -17.12
CA LEU A 283 7.33 9.37 -17.01
C LEU A 283 6.82 10.57 -17.84
N ASP A 284 5.98 10.32 -18.84
CA ASP A 284 5.35 11.32 -19.71
C ASP A 284 4.19 12.07 -19.04
N LEU A 285 3.74 11.61 -17.87
CA LEU A 285 2.77 12.32 -17.04
C LEU A 285 3.25 13.74 -16.67
N VAL A 286 4.57 13.93 -16.52
CA VAL A 286 5.16 15.25 -16.27
C VAL A 286 5.46 15.94 -17.60
N PRO A 287 4.86 17.12 -17.87
CA PRO A 287 5.05 17.84 -19.13
C PRO A 287 6.53 18.08 -19.45
N SER A 288 6.91 17.82 -20.70
CA SER A 288 8.28 17.99 -21.19
C SER A 288 8.60 19.41 -21.67
N LEU A 289 7.57 20.20 -21.95
CA LEU A 289 7.66 21.56 -22.45
C LEU A 289 7.08 22.52 -21.42
N THR A 290 7.60 23.74 -21.33
CA THR A 290 6.97 24.83 -20.57
C THR A 290 5.90 25.54 -21.40
N GLY A 291 6.06 25.55 -22.73
CA GLY A 291 5.14 26.18 -23.68
C GLY A 291 5.76 26.30 -25.06
N TYR A 292 5.19 27.18 -25.90
CA TYR A 292 5.72 27.49 -27.22
C TYR A 292 5.97 29.00 -27.33
N ARG A 293 7.00 29.37 -28.09
CA ARG A 293 7.28 30.77 -28.44
C ARG A 293 7.30 30.94 -29.95
N LEU A 294 6.94 32.13 -30.42
CA LEU A 294 7.02 32.48 -31.84
C LEU A 294 8.42 33.05 -32.13
N GLY A 295 9.12 32.47 -33.09
CA GLY A 295 10.39 32.97 -33.60
C GLY A 295 10.20 34.23 -34.45
N THR A 296 11.31 34.91 -34.74
CA THR A 296 11.32 36.13 -35.58
C THR A 296 10.77 35.88 -36.98
N ASP A 297 10.92 34.65 -37.47
CA ASP A 297 10.55 34.25 -38.84
C ASP A 297 9.12 33.68 -38.90
N GLY A 298 8.37 33.74 -37.78
CA GLY A 298 7.02 33.18 -37.67
C GLY A 298 6.98 31.68 -37.36
N GLU A 299 8.13 31.04 -37.12
CA GLU A 299 8.22 29.63 -36.72
C GLU A 299 7.78 29.42 -35.26
N ILE A 300 7.06 28.33 -35.00
CA ILE A 300 6.61 27.96 -33.65
C ILE A 300 7.68 27.09 -32.98
N ILE A 301 8.38 27.64 -31.99
CA ILE A 301 9.51 27.01 -31.32
C ILE A 301 9.06 26.44 -29.97
N PRO A 302 9.22 25.13 -29.70
CA PRO A 302 8.95 24.56 -28.39
C PRO A 302 9.97 25.06 -27.36
N VAL A 303 9.50 25.38 -26.16
CA VAL A 303 10.35 25.75 -25.03
C VAL A 303 10.45 24.55 -24.10
N PRO A 304 11.59 23.81 -24.10
CA PRO A 304 11.75 22.64 -23.26
C PRO A 304 11.79 23.04 -21.79
N ARG A 305 11.25 22.17 -20.93
CA ARG A 305 11.36 22.33 -19.49
C ARG A 305 12.75 21.87 -19.01
N PRO A 306 13.37 22.53 -18.02
CA PRO A 306 14.61 22.05 -17.44
C PRO A 306 14.49 20.59 -16.95
N PRO A 307 15.49 19.73 -17.23
CA PRO A 307 15.41 18.31 -16.88
C PRO A 307 15.39 18.07 -15.37
N ALA A 308 16.05 18.93 -14.59
CA ALA A 308 16.03 18.88 -13.13
C ALA A 308 14.61 19.08 -12.57
N ASP A 309 13.90 20.11 -13.03
CA ASP A 309 12.53 20.41 -12.58
C ASP A 309 11.56 19.25 -12.89
N ARG A 310 11.73 18.63 -14.06
CA ARG A 310 10.94 17.45 -14.44
C ARG A 310 11.18 16.28 -13.50
N ALA A 311 12.46 15.99 -13.21
CA ALA A 311 12.84 14.93 -12.28
C ALA A 311 12.29 15.20 -10.88
N THR A 312 12.40 16.43 -10.39
CA THR A 312 11.87 16.86 -9.08
C THR A 312 10.37 16.64 -8.97
N ASP A 313 9.57 17.07 -9.94
CA ASP A 313 8.11 16.89 -9.91
C ASP A 313 7.70 15.42 -9.97
N TYR A 314 8.40 14.62 -10.77
CA TYR A 314 8.12 13.19 -10.85
C TYR A 314 8.46 12.49 -9.53
N LEU A 315 9.63 12.77 -8.95
CA LEU A 315 10.02 12.21 -7.65
C LEU A 315 9.08 12.62 -6.52
N ARG A 316 8.58 13.86 -6.57
CA ARG A 316 7.55 14.36 -5.65
C ARG A 316 6.27 13.54 -5.75
N LEU A 317 5.81 13.23 -6.97
CA LEU A 317 4.65 12.37 -7.17
C LEU A 317 4.89 10.96 -6.61
N VAL A 318 6.02 10.34 -6.98
CA VAL A 318 6.43 9.01 -6.48
C VAL A 318 6.45 8.99 -4.97
N ALA A 319 7.01 10.02 -4.34
CA ALA A 319 7.10 10.11 -2.89
C ALA A 319 5.73 10.14 -2.21
N ARG A 320 4.80 10.94 -2.77
CA ARG A 320 3.43 11.02 -2.25
C ARG A 320 2.69 9.69 -2.42
N LEU A 321 2.81 9.03 -3.57
CA LEU A 321 2.17 7.73 -3.80
C LEU A 321 2.72 6.65 -2.86
N ALA A 322 4.05 6.58 -2.69
CA ALA A 322 4.68 5.65 -1.75
C ALA A 322 4.23 5.90 -0.30
N LEU A 323 4.24 7.16 0.14
CA LEU A 323 3.75 7.50 1.49
C LEU A 323 2.27 7.17 1.68
N ARG A 324 1.41 7.38 0.68
CA ARG A 324 0.00 6.97 0.75
C ARG A 324 -0.15 5.47 0.94
N ALA A 325 0.61 4.66 0.20
CA ALA A 325 0.56 3.20 0.35
C ALA A 325 1.05 2.77 1.74
N LEU A 326 2.13 3.38 2.25
CA LEU A 326 2.60 3.13 3.62
C LEU A 326 1.58 3.57 4.69
N GLN A 327 0.93 4.73 4.51
CA GLN A 327 -0.15 5.19 5.39
C GLN A 327 -1.33 4.22 5.40
N ALA A 328 -1.70 3.68 4.24
CA ALA A 328 -2.81 2.74 4.12
C ALA A 328 -2.50 1.43 4.86
N ALA A 329 -1.26 0.92 4.72
CA ALA A 329 -0.79 -0.27 5.42
C ALA A 329 -0.72 -0.07 6.94
N ASP A 330 -0.20 1.07 7.39
CA ASP A 330 -0.12 1.44 8.82
C ASP A 330 -1.52 1.64 9.43
N ALA A 331 -2.41 2.35 8.74
CA ALA A 331 -3.75 2.65 9.24
C ALA A 331 -4.66 1.42 9.35
N VAL A 332 -4.40 0.36 8.58
CA VAL A 332 -5.21 -0.86 8.63
C VAL A 332 -4.71 -1.86 9.68
N ASP A 333 -3.43 -1.81 10.07
CA ASP A 333 -2.81 -2.70 11.05
C ASP A 333 -3.11 -2.32 12.51
N THR A 334 -4.40 -2.23 12.86
CA THR A 334 -4.84 -1.86 14.22
C THR A 334 -4.59 -2.92 15.28
N ASP A 335 -4.61 -4.20 14.91
CA ASP A 335 -4.32 -5.32 15.82
C ASP A 335 -2.80 -5.62 15.87
N GLU A 336 -1.95 -4.76 15.26
CA GLU A 336 -0.50 -4.81 15.39
C GLU A 336 0.11 -6.17 14.97
N ILE A 337 -0.31 -6.67 13.81
CA ILE A 337 0.17 -7.91 13.21
C ILE A 337 1.46 -7.70 12.43
N LEU A 338 1.64 -6.56 11.74
CA LEU A 338 2.80 -6.31 10.89
C LEU A 338 4.01 -5.86 11.70
N ALA A 339 5.14 -6.57 11.59
CA ALA A 339 6.40 -6.15 12.19
C ALA A 339 7.10 -5.03 11.38
N GLY A 340 6.76 -4.91 10.10
CA GLY A 340 7.29 -3.90 9.19
C GLY A 340 6.66 -4.00 7.80
N VAL A 341 7.00 -3.04 6.96
CA VAL A 341 6.55 -2.92 5.57
C VAL A 341 7.75 -2.63 4.68
N VAL A 342 7.89 -3.40 3.62
CA VAL A 342 8.79 -3.11 2.50
C VAL A 342 7.94 -2.58 1.36
N LEU A 343 8.28 -1.42 0.80
CA LEU A 343 7.59 -0.88 -0.38
C LEU A 343 8.59 -0.67 -1.51
N ASN A 344 8.28 -1.20 -2.69
CA ASN A 344 9.01 -0.98 -3.93
C ASN A 344 8.13 -0.24 -4.94
N GLY A 345 8.63 0.86 -5.50
CA GLY A 345 7.99 1.60 -6.58
C GLY A 345 8.58 1.22 -7.93
N TRP A 346 7.81 0.49 -8.74
CA TRP A 346 8.22 -0.06 -10.03
C TRP A 346 7.71 0.79 -11.19
N LEU A 347 8.62 1.32 -12.01
CA LEU A 347 8.26 1.86 -13.32
C LEU A 347 8.19 0.71 -14.33
N ARG A 348 6.99 0.43 -14.84
CA ARG A 348 6.74 -0.58 -15.88
C ARG A 348 6.30 0.12 -17.16
N GLU A 349 7.07 -0.06 -18.23
CA GLU A 349 6.74 0.52 -19.53
C GLU A 349 6.25 -0.55 -20.50
N PRO A 350 5.14 -0.31 -21.22
CA PRO A 350 4.64 -1.25 -22.21
C PRO A 350 5.66 -1.41 -23.34
N GLY A 351 6.17 -2.63 -23.53
CA GLY A 351 7.18 -2.95 -24.55
C GLY A 351 8.63 -2.60 -24.16
N GLY A 352 8.87 -2.17 -22.91
CA GLY A 352 10.22 -1.94 -22.37
C GLY A 352 10.89 -3.21 -21.83
N ALA A 353 12.14 -3.08 -21.39
CA ALA A 353 12.91 -4.11 -20.69
C ALA A 353 12.35 -4.40 -19.28
N GLU A 354 13.14 -5.11 -18.45
CA GLU A 354 12.79 -5.44 -17.07
C GLU A 354 12.28 -4.23 -16.26
N PRO A 355 11.32 -4.43 -15.33
CA PRO A 355 10.80 -3.37 -14.47
C PRO A 355 11.92 -2.60 -13.75
N LEU A 356 11.82 -1.26 -13.71
CA LEU A 356 12.81 -0.42 -13.07
C LEU A 356 12.31 0.05 -11.70
N CYS A 357 12.97 -0.37 -10.61
CA CYS A 357 12.66 0.12 -9.28
C CYS A 357 13.22 1.55 -9.10
N LEU A 358 12.35 2.52 -8.81
CA LEU A 358 12.73 3.93 -8.62
C LEU A 358 12.77 4.34 -7.16
N VAL A 359 12.05 3.63 -6.29
CA VAL A 359 12.06 3.88 -4.85
C VAL A 359 11.90 2.55 -4.12
N SER A 360 12.68 2.35 -3.06
CA SER A 360 12.54 1.21 -2.16
C SER A 360 12.60 1.70 -0.72
N VAL A 361 11.65 1.26 0.11
CA VAL A 361 11.55 1.60 1.53
C VAL A 361 11.54 0.30 2.32
N ASP A 362 12.38 0.20 3.34
CA ASP A 362 12.36 -0.89 4.32
C ASP A 362 12.12 -0.26 5.70
N ALA A 363 10.86 -0.25 6.13
CA ALA A 363 10.44 0.40 7.36
C ALA A 363 9.89 -0.62 8.37
N ASP A 364 10.46 -0.64 9.58
CA ASP A 364 9.86 -1.34 10.69
C ASP A 364 8.67 -0.55 11.28
N ARG A 365 7.87 -1.22 12.11
CA ARG A 365 6.71 -0.58 12.78
C ARG A 365 7.10 0.71 13.51
N ASP A 366 8.22 0.69 14.24
CA ASP A 366 8.64 1.85 15.02
C ASP A 366 9.02 3.03 14.10
N ALA A 367 9.62 2.77 12.95
CA ALA A 367 9.93 3.78 11.93
C ALA A 367 8.67 4.38 11.30
N LEU A 368 7.66 3.55 11.01
CA LEU A 368 6.35 4.01 10.51
C LEU A 368 5.67 4.92 11.53
N ALA A 369 5.61 4.50 12.80
CA ALA A 369 5.03 5.27 13.89
C ALA A 369 5.75 6.61 14.13
N ARG A 370 7.10 6.62 14.08
CA ARG A 370 7.92 7.83 14.28
C ARG A 370 7.73 8.85 13.17
N THR A 371 7.60 8.42 11.92
CA THR A 371 7.57 9.33 10.77
C THR A 371 6.26 10.13 10.69
N ARG A 372 5.26 9.85 11.57
CA ARG A 372 3.92 10.46 11.57
C ARG A 372 3.45 10.65 10.13
N LEU A 373 3.05 9.53 9.53
CA LEU A 373 2.70 9.53 8.12
C LEU A 373 1.50 10.46 7.84
N LEU A 374 0.68 10.81 8.83
CA LEU A 374 -0.39 11.81 8.73
C LEU A 374 0.13 13.23 8.98
N PRO A 375 -0.25 14.24 8.16
CA PRO A 375 0.16 15.61 8.39
C PRO A 375 -0.42 16.16 9.70
N SER A 376 0.38 16.95 10.42
CA SER A 376 -0.11 17.72 11.57
C SER A 376 -1.12 18.77 11.07
N ALA A 377 -2.21 18.97 11.80
CA ALA A 377 -3.21 20.01 11.51
C ALA A 377 -2.70 21.46 11.76
N ALA A 378 -1.40 21.65 12.00
CA ALA A 378 -0.81 22.95 12.27
C ALA A 378 -0.36 23.64 10.97
N PRO A 379 -0.56 24.97 10.84
CA PRO A 379 0.03 25.74 9.76
C PRO A 379 1.55 25.70 9.86
N TYR A 380 2.18 25.53 8.71
CA TYR A 380 3.61 25.37 8.43
C TYR A 380 4.45 26.49 9.08
N GLU A 381 5.46 26.13 9.88
CA GLU A 381 6.57 27.05 10.18
C GLU A 381 7.71 26.79 9.20
N GLU A 382 8.03 27.80 8.40
CA GLU A 382 9.13 27.81 7.44
C GLU A 382 10.47 27.68 8.20
N HIS A 383 11.26 26.64 7.90
CA HIS A 383 12.64 26.53 8.36
C HIS A 383 13.58 26.91 7.20
N ASP A 384 14.30 28.01 7.37
CA ASP A 384 15.31 28.52 6.44
C ASP A 384 16.59 27.69 6.53
N GLY A 385 16.86 26.88 5.50
CA GLY A 385 18.09 26.11 5.35
C GLY A 385 18.60 26.15 3.92
N GLU A 386 19.58 27.03 3.66
CA GLU A 386 20.20 27.25 2.36
C GLU A 386 21.27 26.19 2.07
N GLY A 387 20.94 25.23 1.19
CA GLY A 387 21.84 24.19 0.70
C GLY A 387 21.57 23.88 -0.77
N VAL A 388 22.60 23.50 -1.53
CA VAL A 388 22.62 23.40 -3.01
C VAL A 388 21.73 22.26 -3.59
N TYR A 389 20.91 21.62 -2.75
CA TYR A 389 19.90 20.60 -3.14
C TYR A 389 18.45 20.96 -2.72
N ALA A 390 18.22 22.19 -2.26
CA ALA A 390 17.03 22.59 -1.50
C ALA A 390 15.66 22.44 -2.20
N ASP A 391 15.53 22.63 -3.52
CA ASP A 391 14.19 22.78 -4.12
C ASP A 391 13.41 21.44 -4.24
N ALA A 392 14.11 20.31 -4.30
CA ALA A 392 13.50 18.97 -4.20
C ALA A 392 13.34 18.52 -2.74
N GLU A 393 14.16 19.06 -1.83
CA GLU A 393 14.19 18.77 -0.39
C GLU A 393 13.18 19.59 0.42
N GLN A 394 12.61 20.64 -0.17
CA GLN A 394 11.50 21.40 0.42
C GLN A 394 10.15 20.69 0.29
N ASP A 395 10.08 19.54 -0.40
CA ASP A 395 8.87 18.71 -0.32
C ASP A 395 8.93 17.76 0.87
N GLU A 396 8.07 18.03 1.85
CA GLU A 396 7.89 17.24 3.07
C GLU A 396 7.75 15.72 2.79
N ALA A 397 7.20 15.32 1.64
CA ALA A 397 7.04 13.91 1.28
C ALA A 397 8.38 13.21 1.00
N LEU A 398 9.29 13.84 0.25
CA LEU A 398 10.60 13.25 -0.07
C LEU A 398 11.48 13.17 1.18
N VAL A 399 11.42 14.19 2.04
CA VAL A 399 12.12 14.20 3.33
C VAL A 399 11.62 13.08 4.22
N ARG A 400 10.29 12.91 4.36
CA ARG A 400 9.69 11.80 5.13
C ARG A 400 10.12 10.43 4.62
N LEU A 401 10.16 10.22 3.30
CA LEU A 401 10.66 8.95 2.75
C LEU A 401 12.12 8.70 3.12
N ARG A 402 12.98 9.72 3.04
CA ARG A 402 14.39 9.59 3.43
C ARG A 402 14.54 9.33 4.93
N GLN A 403 13.67 9.89 5.77
CA GLN A 403 13.62 9.59 7.21
C GLN A 403 13.26 8.12 7.49
N LEU A 404 12.50 7.49 6.59
CA LEU A 404 12.23 6.04 6.60
C LEU A 404 13.38 5.20 6.00
N GLY A 405 14.51 5.81 5.67
CA GLY A 405 15.64 5.11 5.07
C GLY A 405 15.40 4.70 3.61
N ALA A 406 14.50 5.37 2.90
CA ALA A 406 14.20 5.06 1.51
C ALA A 406 15.42 5.23 0.59
N ALA A 407 15.70 4.23 -0.23
CA ALA A 407 16.54 4.37 -1.41
C ALA A 407 15.69 5.01 -2.52
N VAL A 408 16.10 6.18 -3.00
CA VAL A 408 15.40 6.93 -4.05
C VAL A 408 16.32 7.07 -5.25
N THR A 409 15.80 6.83 -6.46
CA THR A 409 16.55 6.99 -7.71
C THR A 409 17.21 8.38 -7.79
N PRO A 410 18.48 8.46 -8.21
CA PRO A 410 19.14 9.74 -8.46
C PRO A 410 18.66 10.40 -9.76
N GLY A 411 17.91 9.71 -10.62
CA GLY A 411 17.51 10.22 -11.93
C GLY A 411 16.48 9.35 -12.64
N PRO A 412 15.17 9.61 -12.49
CA PRO A 412 14.13 8.77 -13.10
C PRO A 412 14.17 8.79 -14.63
N TYR A 413 14.46 9.95 -15.24
CA TYR A 413 14.61 10.10 -16.69
C TYR A 413 15.94 9.57 -17.24
N ALA A 414 16.94 9.39 -16.38
CA ALA A 414 18.23 8.76 -16.73
C ALA A 414 18.17 7.23 -16.60
N ARG A 415 17.03 6.67 -16.18
CA ARG A 415 16.83 5.22 -15.96
C ARG A 415 17.77 4.61 -14.92
N ALA A 416 18.20 5.43 -13.95
CA ALA A 416 19.01 4.96 -12.84
C ALA A 416 18.10 4.29 -11.79
N GLY A 417 18.07 2.97 -11.73
CA GLY A 417 17.27 2.24 -10.73
C GLY A 417 17.92 2.21 -9.34
N VAL A 418 17.15 1.78 -8.35
CA VAL A 418 17.63 1.36 -7.03
C VAL A 418 17.42 -0.13 -6.84
N GLU A 419 18.22 -0.76 -5.98
CA GLU A 419 18.01 -2.16 -5.60
C GLU A 419 16.75 -2.27 -4.71
N PRO A 420 15.78 -3.14 -5.03
CA PRO A 420 14.63 -3.38 -4.16
C PRO A 420 15.09 -4.03 -2.85
N ALA A 421 14.53 -3.60 -1.72
CA ALA A 421 14.90 -4.14 -0.41
C ALA A 421 14.44 -5.60 -0.23
N ALA A 422 13.33 -5.97 -0.89
CA ALA A 422 12.84 -7.33 -0.99
C ALA A 422 11.97 -7.48 -2.24
N VAL A 423 11.77 -8.69 -2.73
CA VAL A 423 10.90 -8.97 -3.90
C VAL A 423 9.58 -9.58 -3.46
N ALA A 424 8.44 -9.03 -3.94
CA ALA A 424 7.13 -9.58 -3.64
C ALA A 424 6.87 -10.82 -4.51
N GLY A 425 6.85 -12.00 -3.89
CA GLY A 425 6.62 -13.26 -4.60
C GLY A 425 5.94 -14.31 -3.72
N PRO A 426 5.18 -15.25 -4.32
CA PRO A 426 4.54 -16.34 -3.58
C PRO A 426 5.55 -17.43 -3.15
N ALA A 427 6.78 -17.38 -3.69
CA ALA A 427 7.83 -18.32 -3.34
C ALA A 427 8.31 -18.08 -1.91
N VAL A 428 8.69 -19.17 -1.24
CA VAL A 428 9.38 -19.10 0.05
C VAL A 428 10.71 -18.37 -0.16
N PRO A 429 10.98 -17.26 0.55
CA PRO A 429 12.22 -16.51 0.35
C PRO A 429 13.43 -17.30 0.87
N SER A 430 14.58 -17.10 0.23
CA SER A 430 15.88 -17.40 0.83
C SER A 430 16.26 -16.28 1.82
N ALA A 431 17.29 -16.50 2.65
CA ALA A 431 17.76 -15.48 3.59
C ALA A 431 18.25 -14.20 2.88
N SER A 432 18.75 -14.31 1.65
CA SER A 432 19.20 -13.18 0.82
C SER A 432 18.04 -12.40 0.18
N ASP A 433 16.85 -12.99 0.05
CA ASP A 433 15.66 -12.33 -0.52
C ASP A 433 14.89 -11.48 0.52
N LEU A 434 15.33 -11.55 1.78
CA LEU A 434 14.80 -10.76 2.89
C LEU A 434 15.46 -9.38 2.91
N SER A 435 14.67 -8.37 3.21
CA SER A 435 15.20 -7.05 3.54
C SER A 435 16.02 -7.06 4.83
N ALA A 436 16.76 -5.98 5.10
CA ALA A 436 17.62 -5.90 6.27
C ALA A 436 16.81 -5.96 7.58
N ASN A 437 15.66 -5.27 7.64
CA ASN A 437 14.79 -5.34 8.81
C ASN A 437 14.05 -6.68 8.94
N GLU A 438 13.70 -7.32 7.82
CA GLU A 438 13.15 -8.68 7.83
C GLU A 438 14.14 -9.69 8.38
N PHE A 439 15.39 -9.65 7.92
CA PHE A 439 16.45 -10.52 8.42
C PHE A 439 16.72 -10.27 9.91
N ALA A 440 16.79 -9.00 10.32
CA ALA A 440 16.91 -8.63 11.74
C ALA A 440 15.75 -9.18 12.58
N GLN A 441 14.51 -9.08 12.09
CA GLN A 441 13.32 -9.57 12.78
C GLN A 441 13.32 -11.10 12.88
N LEU A 442 13.68 -11.79 11.80
CA LEU A 442 13.84 -13.24 11.78
C LEU A 442 14.86 -13.70 12.82
N VAL A 443 16.05 -13.07 12.84
CA VAL A 443 17.11 -13.40 13.80
C VAL A 443 16.65 -13.16 15.24
N ARG A 444 15.95 -12.06 15.50
CA ARG A 444 15.42 -11.78 16.85
C ARG A 444 14.44 -12.84 17.29
N GLU A 445 13.47 -13.20 16.45
CA GLU A 445 12.48 -14.25 16.75
C GLU A 445 13.16 -15.61 16.95
N LEU A 446 14.10 -15.96 16.07
CA LEU A 446 14.86 -17.20 16.12
C LEU A 446 15.61 -17.35 17.45
N LEU A 447 16.41 -16.34 17.81
CA LEU A 447 17.22 -16.36 19.02
C LEU A 447 16.37 -16.25 20.28
N THR A 448 15.21 -15.59 20.20
CA THR A 448 14.23 -15.57 21.30
C THR A 448 13.68 -16.97 21.56
N ARG A 449 13.32 -17.73 20.52
CA ARG A 449 12.94 -19.14 20.67
C ARG A 449 14.10 -20.05 21.06
N GLY A 450 15.32 -19.68 20.70
CA GLY A 450 16.56 -20.27 21.21
C GLY A 450 16.83 -20.01 22.71
N GLY A 451 16.04 -19.15 23.35
CA GLY A 451 16.11 -18.88 24.79
C GLY A 451 16.85 -17.58 25.16
N LEU A 452 17.19 -16.73 24.19
CA LEU A 452 17.70 -15.39 24.46
C LEU A 452 16.52 -14.45 24.82
N ALA A 453 16.67 -13.67 25.88
CA ALA A 453 15.68 -12.70 26.33
C ALA A 453 16.33 -11.34 26.58
N ARG A 454 15.56 -10.40 27.16
CA ARG A 454 16.04 -9.06 27.58
C ARG A 454 16.86 -8.33 26.50
N TRP A 455 16.29 -8.28 25.30
CA TRP A 455 16.93 -7.63 24.17
C TRP A 455 17.17 -6.14 24.43
N SER A 456 18.36 -5.65 24.09
CA SER A 456 18.65 -4.23 23.97
C SER A 456 19.28 -3.96 22.62
N VAL A 457 18.48 -3.41 21.71
CA VAL A 457 18.89 -3.08 20.34
C VAL A 457 19.73 -1.80 20.36
N ARG A 458 20.94 -1.86 19.80
CA ARG A 458 21.85 -0.72 19.65
C ARG A 458 21.73 -0.11 18.26
N LEU A 459 21.63 -0.97 17.24
CA LEU A 459 21.50 -0.58 15.84
C LEU A 459 20.47 -1.47 15.16
N ARG A 460 19.59 -0.85 14.36
CA ARG A 460 18.71 -1.54 13.42
C ARG A 460 18.52 -0.67 12.18
N GLY A 461 18.62 -1.28 11.00
CA GLY A 461 18.35 -0.61 9.73
C GLY A 461 19.05 -1.30 8.56
N PRO A 462 19.43 -0.55 7.50
CA PRO A 462 20.06 -1.12 6.30
C PRO A 462 21.35 -1.91 6.58
N ALA A 463 22.10 -1.52 7.62
CA ALA A 463 23.32 -2.22 8.05
C ALA A 463 23.06 -3.54 8.82
N GLY A 464 21.79 -3.87 9.07
CA GLY A 464 21.37 -5.04 9.84
C GLY A 464 21.01 -4.70 11.29
N LEU A 465 21.28 -5.64 12.19
CA LEU A 465 20.96 -5.62 13.62
C LEU A 465 22.24 -5.75 14.44
N VAL A 466 22.41 -4.85 15.41
CA VAL A 466 23.34 -5.03 16.53
C VAL A 466 22.55 -4.90 17.82
N ALA A 467 22.58 -5.94 18.65
CA ALA A 467 21.84 -5.98 19.89
C ALA A 467 22.57 -6.79 20.96
N THR A 468 22.20 -6.58 22.22
CA THR A 468 22.55 -7.48 23.31
C THR A 468 21.32 -8.27 23.75
N GLY A 469 21.54 -9.45 24.29
CA GLY A 469 20.50 -10.28 24.91
C GLY A 469 21.07 -11.17 26.00
N GLU A 470 20.20 -11.64 26.88
CA GLU A 470 20.56 -12.49 28.02
C GLU A 470 19.68 -13.73 28.05
N GLY A 471 20.29 -14.91 28.14
CA GLY A 471 19.56 -16.16 28.34
C GLY A 471 19.71 -16.70 29.78
N PRO A 472 18.66 -17.32 30.34
CA PRO A 472 18.73 -17.91 31.67
C PRO A 472 19.67 -19.11 31.71
N ALA A 473 20.21 -19.40 32.90
CA ALA A 473 21.02 -20.60 33.10
C ALA A 473 20.22 -21.87 32.72
N GLY A 474 20.79 -22.68 31.83
CA GLY A 474 20.14 -23.89 31.30
C GLY A 474 19.34 -23.70 30.01
N SER A 475 19.26 -22.49 29.44
CA SER A 475 18.80 -22.32 28.05
C SER A 475 19.87 -22.77 27.05
N ALA A 476 19.52 -22.84 25.76
CA ALA A 476 20.49 -23.14 24.71
C ALA A 476 21.51 -22.00 24.51
N LEU A 477 21.17 -20.78 24.91
CA LEU A 477 22.01 -19.57 24.81
C LEU A 477 22.14 -18.89 26.20
N PRO A 478 22.82 -19.51 27.18
CA PRO A 478 22.91 -18.96 28.53
C PRO A 478 23.88 -17.77 28.57
N GLY A 479 23.70 -16.89 29.55
CA GLY A 479 24.60 -15.74 29.78
C GLY A 479 24.27 -14.55 28.89
N ARG A 480 25.15 -13.54 28.88
CA ARG A 480 24.98 -12.32 28.07
C ARG A 480 25.69 -12.43 26.72
N TRP A 481 24.99 -12.06 25.66
CA TRP A 481 25.45 -12.15 24.27
C TRP A 481 25.43 -10.79 23.58
N VAL A 482 26.42 -10.52 22.73
CA VAL A 482 26.33 -9.51 21.66
C VAL A 482 25.95 -10.23 20.36
N VAL A 483 24.88 -9.79 19.72
CA VAL A 483 24.36 -10.33 18.47
C VAL A 483 24.55 -9.28 17.38
N TRP A 484 25.26 -9.66 16.31
CA TRP A 484 25.40 -8.86 15.10
C TRP A 484 24.92 -9.65 13.89
N ALA A 485 23.76 -9.28 13.37
CA ALA A 485 23.20 -9.86 12.16
C ALA A 485 23.23 -8.85 11.02
N SER A 486 23.65 -9.25 9.82
CA SER A 486 23.60 -8.37 8.65
C SER A 486 23.29 -9.14 7.38
N ARG A 487 22.71 -8.43 6.40
CA ARG A 487 22.52 -8.88 5.03
C ARG A 487 23.76 -8.51 4.22
N GLY A 488 24.14 -9.36 3.27
CA GLY A 488 25.17 -9.02 2.29
C GLY A 488 25.54 -10.20 1.39
N ALA A 489 25.82 -9.90 0.13
CA ALA A 489 26.44 -10.85 -0.79
C ALA A 489 27.95 -10.99 -0.54
N GLN A 490 28.57 -9.96 0.03
CA GLN A 490 29.99 -9.99 0.37
C GLN A 490 30.22 -10.93 1.55
N PRO A 491 31.23 -11.83 1.45
CA PRO A 491 31.65 -12.64 2.58
C PRO A 491 32.10 -11.77 3.75
N VAL A 492 31.76 -12.20 4.97
CA VAL A 492 32.19 -11.52 6.20
C VAL A 492 33.64 -11.90 6.51
N GLY A 493 34.50 -10.91 6.66
CA GLY A 493 35.94 -11.08 6.87
C GLY A 493 36.39 -10.90 8.32
N GLU A 494 37.70 -10.92 8.54
CA GLU A 494 38.31 -10.82 9.87
C GLU A 494 38.03 -9.48 10.57
N GLU A 495 37.93 -8.38 9.82
CA GLU A 495 37.72 -7.04 10.40
C GLU A 495 36.40 -6.99 11.18
N GLU A 496 35.32 -7.50 10.61
CA GLU A 496 34.03 -7.58 11.29
C GLU A 496 34.06 -8.50 12.52
N ILE A 497 34.84 -9.58 12.49
CA ILE A 497 35.00 -10.47 13.65
C ILE A 497 35.75 -9.75 14.78
N ARG A 498 36.83 -9.01 14.46
CA ARG A 498 37.56 -8.20 15.45
C ARG A 498 36.67 -7.12 16.06
N THR A 499 35.88 -6.42 15.23
CA THR A 499 34.90 -5.44 15.70
C THR A 499 33.84 -6.06 16.62
N LEU A 500 33.37 -7.27 16.31
CA LEU A 500 32.43 -7.98 17.19
C LEU A 500 33.08 -8.32 18.54
N ALA A 501 34.33 -8.80 18.53
CA ALA A 501 35.06 -9.11 19.77
C ALA A 501 35.34 -7.87 20.62
N GLU A 502 35.57 -6.71 20.00
CA GLU A 502 35.59 -5.41 20.68
C GLU A 502 34.24 -5.11 21.34
N ALA A 503 33.14 -5.22 20.59
CA ALA A 503 31.80 -4.97 21.12
C ALA A 503 31.44 -5.92 22.28
N VAL A 504 31.85 -7.19 22.24
CA VAL A 504 31.66 -8.15 23.35
C VAL A 504 32.36 -7.66 24.62
N ARG A 505 33.60 -7.17 24.50
CA ARG A 505 34.36 -6.63 25.64
C ARG A 505 33.73 -5.36 26.19
N GLU A 506 33.34 -4.44 25.32
CA GLU A 506 32.70 -3.17 25.71
C GLU A 506 31.36 -3.39 26.43
N GLU A 507 30.54 -4.31 25.92
CA GLU A 507 29.24 -4.65 26.49
C GLU A 507 29.34 -5.60 27.69
N SER A 508 30.56 -6.01 28.08
CA SER A 508 30.80 -7.02 29.13
C SER A 508 29.97 -8.28 28.91
N ALA A 509 29.82 -8.70 27.66
CA ALA A 509 29.13 -9.93 27.29
C ALA A 509 30.09 -11.12 27.41
N GLU A 510 29.53 -12.31 27.62
CA GLU A 510 30.31 -13.54 27.70
C GLU A 510 30.69 -14.04 26.30
N ARG A 511 29.83 -13.81 25.30
CA ARG A 511 29.95 -14.36 23.95
C ARG A 511 29.45 -13.39 22.89
N GLY A 512 29.99 -13.52 21.69
CA GLY A 512 29.54 -12.84 20.49
C GLY A 512 28.88 -13.80 19.51
N LEU A 513 27.89 -13.33 18.76
CA LEU A 513 27.24 -14.09 17.70
C LEU A 513 27.14 -13.26 16.43
N ARG A 514 27.82 -13.69 15.38
CA ARG A 514 27.76 -13.08 14.04
C ARG A 514 26.85 -13.92 13.15
N LEU A 515 25.76 -13.32 12.65
CA LEU A 515 24.87 -13.95 11.68
C LEU A 515 24.90 -13.22 10.35
N THR A 516 25.00 -13.95 9.24
CA THR A 516 24.94 -13.36 7.89
C THR A 516 24.01 -14.17 6.99
N SER A 517 23.39 -13.50 6.02
CA SER A 517 22.68 -14.19 4.92
C SER A 517 23.65 -14.85 3.93
N GLY A 518 24.90 -14.39 3.91
CA GLY A 518 25.97 -14.86 3.01
C GLY A 518 26.86 -15.92 3.67
N ARG A 519 28.18 -15.80 3.42
CA ARG A 519 29.22 -16.72 3.92
C ARG A 519 30.28 -15.97 4.74
N PHE A 520 31.14 -16.72 5.41
CA PHE A 520 32.37 -16.20 6.04
C PHE A 520 33.57 -16.51 5.15
N THR A 521 34.61 -15.68 5.21
CA THR A 521 35.89 -16.03 4.59
C THR A 521 36.63 -17.08 5.41
N ASP A 522 37.56 -17.81 4.81
CA ASP A 522 38.37 -18.81 5.51
C ASP A 522 39.18 -18.15 6.63
N GLU A 523 39.69 -16.94 6.41
CA GLU A 523 40.43 -16.18 7.42
C GLU A 523 39.55 -15.80 8.62
N ALA A 524 38.26 -15.47 8.39
CA ALA A 524 37.33 -15.20 9.48
C ALA A 524 37.03 -16.46 10.31
N LEU A 525 36.96 -17.64 9.66
CA LEU A 525 36.79 -18.92 10.33
C LEU A 525 38.03 -19.26 11.17
N ASP A 526 39.23 -19.14 10.58
CA ASP A 526 40.51 -19.40 11.25
C ASP A 526 40.69 -18.48 12.47
N LEU A 527 40.35 -17.19 12.34
CA LEU A 527 40.44 -16.23 13.43
C LEU A 527 39.59 -16.64 14.63
N THR A 528 38.38 -17.17 14.41
CA THR A 528 37.51 -17.64 15.52
C THR A 528 38.01 -18.92 16.19
N ALA A 529 38.93 -19.65 15.58
CA ALA A 529 39.60 -20.80 16.19
C ALA A 529 40.75 -20.40 17.13
N GLU A 530 41.21 -19.14 17.09
CA GLU A 530 42.23 -18.63 17.99
C GLU A 530 41.70 -18.41 19.42
N ASP A 531 42.54 -18.62 20.44
CA ASP A 531 42.18 -18.52 21.87
C ASP A 531 41.51 -17.18 22.24
N GLY A 532 41.88 -16.10 21.53
CA GLY A 532 41.33 -14.75 21.75
C GLY A 532 39.90 -14.55 21.24
N HIS A 533 39.43 -15.38 20.30
CA HIS A 533 38.14 -15.20 19.61
C HIS A 533 37.23 -16.43 19.69
N GLN A 534 37.62 -17.49 20.40
CA GLN A 534 36.80 -18.71 20.63
C GLN A 534 35.40 -18.47 21.24
N HIS A 535 35.18 -17.28 21.84
CA HIS A 535 33.89 -16.87 22.40
C HIS A 535 32.97 -16.21 21.35
N ILE A 536 33.43 -16.09 20.11
CA ILE A 536 32.68 -15.59 18.96
C ILE A 536 32.14 -16.77 18.16
N HIS A 537 30.84 -16.79 17.95
CA HIS A 537 30.13 -17.82 17.22
C HIS A 537 29.65 -17.26 15.88
N LEU A 538 29.77 -18.08 14.83
CA LEU A 538 29.45 -17.70 13.45
C LEU A 538 28.26 -18.52 12.93
N VAL A 539 27.32 -17.86 12.26
CA VAL A 539 26.16 -18.49 11.61
C VAL A 539 25.99 -17.90 10.21
N ASP A 540 26.21 -18.72 9.20
CA ASP A 540 26.07 -18.32 7.80
C ASP A 540 24.63 -18.52 7.29
N GLY A 541 24.38 -18.22 6.01
CA GLY A 541 23.04 -18.33 5.44
C GLY A 541 22.44 -19.74 5.52
N ASP A 542 23.27 -20.77 5.35
CA ASP A 542 22.85 -22.18 5.49
C ASP A 542 22.51 -22.51 6.95
N GLY A 543 23.29 -22.01 7.91
CA GLY A 543 23.02 -22.10 9.34
C GLY A 543 21.73 -21.39 9.74
N VAL A 544 21.46 -20.18 9.23
CA VAL A 544 20.20 -19.46 9.48
C VAL A 544 19.01 -20.26 8.97
N ARG A 545 19.11 -20.86 7.78
CA ARG A 545 18.06 -21.72 7.22
C ARG A 545 17.77 -22.92 8.12
N GLU A 546 18.80 -23.61 8.59
CA GLU A 546 18.63 -24.80 9.44
C GLU A 546 18.04 -24.45 10.81
N LEU A 547 18.52 -23.36 11.42
CA LEU A 547 17.99 -22.86 12.68
C LEU A 547 16.52 -22.43 12.55
N THR A 548 16.17 -21.75 11.46
CA THR A 548 14.79 -21.33 11.15
C THR A 548 13.87 -22.54 11.00
N ARG A 549 14.30 -23.57 10.26
CA ARG A 549 13.56 -24.84 10.14
C ARG A 549 13.35 -25.51 11.50
N THR A 550 14.39 -25.53 12.34
CA THR A 550 14.37 -26.22 13.64
C THR A 550 13.51 -25.51 14.69
N HIS A 551 13.65 -24.19 14.83
CA HIS A 551 13.03 -23.44 15.93
C HIS A 551 11.74 -22.72 15.54
N LEU A 552 11.57 -22.36 14.26
CA LEU A 552 10.39 -21.65 13.78
C LEU A 552 9.38 -22.57 13.08
N GLY A 553 9.81 -23.77 12.66
CA GLY A 553 8.96 -24.74 11.94
C GLY A 553 8.57 -24.28 10.53
N LEU A 554 9.24 -23.24 10.02
CA LEU A 554 9.00 -22.64 8.72
C LEU A 554 10.27 -22.76 7.87
N PRO A 555 10.18 -23.14 6.58
CA PRO A 555 11.36 -23.25 5.73
C PRO A 555 11.79 -21.89 5.18
N LEU A 556 13.09 -21.72 4.96
CA LEU A 556 13.65 -20.76 4.00
C LEU A 556 14.15 -21.53 2.78
N ALA A 557 14.09 -20.90 1.59
CA ALA A 557 14.70 -21.48 0.40
C ALA A 557 16.23 -21.49 0.52
N ALA A 558 16.88 -22.33 -0.29
CA ALA A 558 18.33 -22.25 -0.47
C ALA A 558 18.70 -20.89 -1.10
N GLY A 559 19.73 -20.23 -0.58
CA GLY A 559 20.32 -19.07 -1.25
C GLY A 559 20.99 -19.48 -2.57
N HIS A 560 21.06 -18.54 -3.50
CA HIS A 560 21.76 -18.70 -4.78
C HIS A 560 23.25 -18.37 -4.67
#